data_AF-A0AA36N5P2-F1
#
_entry.id   AF-A0AA36N5P2-F1
#
_cell.length_a   1.000
_cell.length_b   1.000
_cell.length_c   1.000
_cell.angle_alpha   90.00
_cell.angle_beta   90.00
_cell.angle_gamma   90.00
#
_symmetry.space_group_name_H-M   'P 1'
#
loop_
_entity.id
_entity.type
_entity.pdbx_description
1 polymer ?
#
loop_
_entity_poly.entity_id
_entity_poly.type
_entity_poly.pdbx_seq_one_letter_code
_entity_poly.pdbx_strand_id
1 'polypeptide(L)'
;MAAVAAFKAQDFRAAERLFSEALQAAEDAQSRASALCSRAQCRIKLEDYEGAREDAQAARALEPENAKAWYRLGLANARLRRFAEAAAALQAAQRLRPEPEVLAALSGAQQSRAEAEGRFQWHQVYEKYFETGSIAVAAAKEQRQ
;
A
#
# COMPACT_ATOMS: atom_id res chain seq x y z
N MET A 1 15.82 -10.40 -21.15
CA MET A 1 15.13 -9.72 -20.03
C MET A 1 15.23 -8.20 -20.17
N ALA A 2 14.62 -7.62 -21.21
CA ALA A 2 14.70 -6.18 -21.47
C ALA A 2 13.97 -5.34 -20.40
N ALA A 3 12.81 -5.82 -19.90
CA ALA A 3 12.01 -5.12 -18.90
C ALA A 3 12.77 -4.90 -17.57
N VAL A 4 13.41 -5.95 -17.06
CA VAL A 4 14.19 -5.89 -15.81
C VAL A 4 15.45 -5.02 -16.01
N ALA A 5 16.05 -5.04 -17.19
CA ALA A 5 17.19 -4.17 -17.50
C ALA A 5 16.78 -2.69 -17.52
N ALA A 6 15.66 -2.34 -18.16
CA ALA A 6 15.10 -0.99 -18.14
C ALA A 6 14.78 -0.52 -16.71
N PHE A 7 14.20 -1.41 -15.89
CA PHE A 7 13.92 -1.09 -14.48
C PHE A 7 15.20 -0.80 -13.69
N LYS A 8 16.26 -1.59 -13.88
CA LYS A 8 17.56 -1.36 -13.25
C LYS A 8 18.23 -0.06 -13.74
N ALA A 9 18.00 0.31 -15.00
CA ALA A 9 18.43 1.58 -15.58
C ALA A 9 17.58 2.78 -15.14
N GLN A 10 16.61 2.58 -14.23
CA GLN A 10 15.66 3.59 -13.74
C GLN A 10 14.75 4.18 -14.84
N ASP A 11 14.72 3.58 -16.02
CA ASP A 11 13.74 3.91 -17.05
C ASP A 11 12.44 3.18 -16.77
N PHE A 12 11.68 3.70 -15.80
CA PHE A 12 10.44 3.10 -15.35
C PHE A 12 9.34 3.14 -16.40
N ARG A 13 9.35 4.12 -17.32
CA ARG A 13 8.39 4.21 -18.42
C ARG A 13 8.64 3.12 -19.46
N ALA A 14 9.89 2.93 -19.88
CA ALA A 14 10.21 1.82 -20.77
C ALA A 14 9.96 0.47 -20.09
N ALA A 15 10.28 0.34 -18.79
CA ALA A 15 10.01 -0.87 -18.03
C ALA A 15 8.50 -1.17 -17.96
N GLU A 16 7.65 -0.18 -17.71
CA GLU A 16 6.19 -0.35 -17.69
C GLU A 16 5.64 -0.87 -19.02
N ARG A 17 6.10 -0.30 -20.15
CA ARG A 17 5.73 -0.76 -21.48
C ARG A 17 6.15 -2.22 -21.70
N LEU A 18 7.40 -2.55 -21.39
CA LEU A 18 7.94 -3.90 -21.56
C LEU A 18 7.25 -4.93 -20.65
N PHE A 19 6.85 -4.55 -19.43
CA PHE A 19 6.04 -5.42 -18.57
C PHE A 19 4.60 -5.55 -19.07
N SER A 20 4.05 -4.55 -19.75
CA SER A 20 2.74 -4.65 -20.40
C SER A 20 2.76 -5.60 -21.60
N GLU A 21 3.84 -5.60 -22.37
CA GLU A 21 4.08 -6.59 -23.44
C GLU A 21 4.25 -7.99 -22.84
N ALA A 22 5.05 -8.14 -21.77
CA ALA A 22 5.21 -9.40 -21.07
C ALA A 22 3.87 -9.92 -20.49
N LEU A 23 2.98 -9.02 -20.07
CA LEU A 23 1.66 -9.38 -19.58
C LEU A 23 0.76 -9.95 -20.68
N GLN A 24 0.85 -9.41 -21.91
CA GLN A 24 0.10 -9.92 -23.06
C GLN A 24 0.63 -11.29 -23.51
N ALA A 25 1.94 -11.51 -23.41
CA ALA A 25 2.57 -12.78 -23.73
C ALA A 25 2.49 -13.83 -22.60
N ALA A 26 1.94 -13.47 -21.43
CA ALA A 26 1.86 -14.39 -20.30
C ALA A 26 0.78 -15.46 -20.54
N GLU A 27 1.20 -16.72 -20.62
CA GLU A 27 0.32 -17.85 -20.88
C GLU A 27 -0.35 -18.37 -19.59
N ASP A 28 0.40 -18.39 -18.48
CA ASP A 28 -0.05 -18.90 -17.19
C ASP A 28 -0.34 -17.80 -16.13
N ALA A 29 -1.07 -18.17 -15.08
CA ALA A 29 -1.47 -17.26 -14.00
C ALA A 29 -0.28 -16.70 -13.22
N GLN A 30 0.78 -17.50 -13.03
CA GLN A 30 1.95 -17.14 -12.25
C GLN A 30 2.83 -16.11 -13.00
N SER A 31 3.03 -16.32 -14.31
CA SER A 31 3.70 -15.38 -15.20
C SER A 31 2.92 -14.07 -15.31
N ARG A 32 1.59 -14.16 -15.42
CA ARG A 32 0.70 -13.00 -15.44
C ARG A 32 0.76 -12.21 -14.13
N ALA A 33 0.67 -12.89 -12.99
CA ALA A 33 0.81 -12.29 -11.67
C ALA A 33 2.18 -11.63 -11.49
N SER A 34 3.26 -12.27 -11.94
CA SER A 34 4.63 -11.74 -11.88
C SER A 34 4.84 -10.50 -12.74
N ALA A 35 4.26 -10.47 -13.94
CA ALA A 35 4.27 -9.31 -14.84
C ALA A 35 3.49 -8.13 -14.24
N LEU A 36 2.26 -8.37 -13.78
CA LEU A 36 1.44 -7.36 -13.07
C LEU A 36 2.17 -6.80 -11.85
N CYS A 37 2.75 -7.67 -11.04
CA CYS A 37 3.58 -7.32 -9.91
C CYS A 37 4.73 -6.37 -10.30
N SER A 38 5.47 -6.71 -11.34
CA SER A 38 6.61 -5.92 -11.78
C SER A 38 6.18 -4.58 -12.39
N ARG A 39 5.04 -4.56 -13.11
CA ARG A 39 4.43 -3.33 -13.61
C ARG A 39 3.94 -2.41 -12.49
N ALA A 40 3.28 -2.96 -11.46
CA ALA A 40 2.87 -2.22 -10.28
C ALA A 40 4.05 -1.52 -9.60
N GLN A 41 5.22 -2.18 -9.55
CA GLN A 41 6.43 -1.56 -9.00
C GLN A 41 6.91 -0.37 -9.84
N CYS A 42 6.85 -0.48 -11.17
CA CYS A 42 7.18 0.62 -12.07
C CYS A 42 6.21 1.79 -11.86
N ARG A 43 4.90 1.51 -11.77
CA ARG A 43 3.86 2.50 -11.55
C ARG A 43 4.00 3.23 -10.21
N ILE A 44 4.38 2.51 -9.13
CA ILE A 44 4.75 3.15 -7.85
C ILE A 44 5.91 4.14 -8.02
N LYS A 45 6.92 3.80 -8.83
CA LYS A 45 8.06 4.69 -9.11
C LYS A 45 7.69 5.87 -10.01
N LEU A 46 6.67 5.70 -10.85
CA LEU A 46 6.08 6.75 -11.69
C LEU A 46 5.01 7.57 -10.97
N GLU A 47 4.76 7.29 -9.69
CA GLU A 47 3.71 7.91 -8.86
C GLU A 47 2.27 7.67 -9.34
N ASP A 48 2.07 6.73 -10.27
CA ASP A 48 0.75 6.21 -10.63
C ASP A 48 0.30 5.17 -9.60
N TYR A 49 -0.14 5.66 -8.44
CA TYR A 49 -0.51 4.80 -7.33
C TYR A 49 -1.85 4.08 -7.53
N GLU A 50 -2.79 4.67 -8.29
CA GLU A 50 -4.06 4.03 -8.64
C GLU A 50 -3.81 2.85 -9.60
N GLY A 51 -3.06 3.06 -10.69
CA GLY A 51 -2.71 1.98 -11.62
C GLY A 51 -1.82 0.90 -10.98
N ALA A 52 -0.95 1.28 -10.04
CA ALA A 52 -0.20 0.30 -9.26
C ALA A 52 -1.09 -0.54 -8.33
N ARG A 53 -2.11 0.08 -7.72
CA ARG A 53 -3.08 -0.63 -6.88
C ARG A 53 -3.85 -1.66 -7.69
N GLU A 54 -4.36 -1.28 -8.86
CA GLU A 54 -5.11 -2.16 -9.76
C GLU A 54 -4.26 -3.37 -10.17
N ASP A 55 -3.03 -3.14 -10.60
CA ASP A 55 -2.11 -4.21 -10.98
C ASP A 55 -1.80 -5.15 -9.81
N ALA A 56 -1.56 -4.59 -8.62
CA ALA A 56 -1.28 -5.39 -7.43
C ALA A 56 -2.51 -6.18 -6.95
N GLN A 57 -3.71 -5.63 -7.09
CA GLN A 57 -4.97 -6.33 -6.79
C GLN A 57 -5.19 -7.49 -7.75
N ALA A 58 -4.95 -7.28 -9.05
CA ALA A 58 -5.04 -8.34 -10.06
C ALA A 58 -3.99 -9.43 -9.83
N ALA A 59 -2.74 -9.05 -9.54
CA ALA A 59 -1.67 -10.01 -9.23
C ALA A 59 -2.01 -10.87 -8.00
N ARG A 60 -2.56 -10.25 -6.96
CA ARG A 60 -3.02 -10.94 -5.75
C ARG A 60 -4.20 -11.87 -6.01
N ALA A 61 -5.12 -11.51 -6.90
CA ALA A 61 -6.26 -12.36 -7.24
C ALA A 61 -5.83 -13.63 -7.99
N LEU A 62 -4.79 -13.51 -8.83
CA LEU A 62 -4.20 -14.64 -9.52
C LEU A 62 -3.36 -15.53 -8.58
N GLU A 63 -2.55 -14.89 -7.74
CA GLU A 63 -1.61 -15.57 -6.84
C GLU A 63 -1.75 -15.03 -5.41
N PRO A 64 -2.70 -15.57 -4.61
CA PRO A 64 -2.95 -15.10 -3.25
C PRO A 64 -1.77 -15.29 -2.30
N GLU A 65 -0.86 -16.23 -2.59
CA GLU A 65 0.33 -16.50 -1.77
C GLU A 65 1.56 -15.66 -2.20
N ASN A 66 1.41 -14.80 -3.22
CA ASN A 66 2.49 -13.93 -3.67
C ASN A 66 2.67 -12.74 -2.72
N ALA A 67 3.58 -12.88 -1.76
CA ALA A 67 3.91 -11.83 -0.79
C ALA A 67 4.28 -10.49 -1.45
N LYS A 68 4.91 -10.50 -2.64
CA LYS A 68 5.28 -9.26 -3.34
C LYS A 68 4.05 -8.51 -3.89
N ALA A 69 2.99 -9.23 -4.29
CA ALA A 69 1.74 -8.62 -4.73
C ALA A 69 1.08 -7.86 -3.57
N TRP A 70 0.99 -8.51 -2.41
CA TRP A 70 0.49 -7.90 -1.18
C TRP A 70 1.32 -6.70 -0.72
N TYR A 71 2.65 -6.80 -0.77
CA TYR A 71 3.54 -5.70 -0.42
C TYR A 71 3.33 -4.48 -1.31
N ARG A 72 3.28 -4.68 -2.64
CA ARG A 72 3.03 -3.60 -3.61
C ARG A 72 1.65 -2.96 -3.45
N LEU A 73 0.62 -3.77 -3.17
CA LEU A 73 -0.72 -3.30 -2.85
C LEU A 73 -0.69 -2.40 -1.59
N GLY A 74 0.02 -2.84 -0.56
CA GLY A 74 0.26 -2.08 0.67
C GLY A 74 0.91 -0.73 0.42
N LEU A 75 2.00 -0.70 -0.34
CA LEU A 75 2.71 0.52 -0.69
C LEU A 75 1.85 1.49 -1.52
N ALA A 76 1.13 0.98 -2.52
CA ALA A 76 0.23 1.79 -3.35
C ALA A 76 -0.88 2.42 -2.49
N ASN A 77 -1.53 1.64 -1.63
CA ASN A 77 -2.56 2.14 -0.71
C ASN A 77 -2.01 3.18 0.28
N ALA A 78 -0.80 2.97 0.81
CA ALA A 78 -0.17 3.93 1.72
C ALA A 78 0.04 5.29 1.03
N ARG A 79 0.48 5.28 -0.24
CA ARG A 79 0.66 6.48 -1.05
C ARG A 79 -0.66 7.17 -1.41
N LEU A 80 -1.72 6.38 -1.59
CA LEU A 80 -3.10 6.88 -1.76
C LEU A 80 -3.76 7.33 -0.44
N ARG A 81 -3.02 7.34 0.68
CA ARG A 81 -3.52 7.63 2.04
C ARG A 81 -4.64 6.71 2.52
N ARG A 82 -4.78 5.55 1.91
CA ARG A 82 -5.69 4.47 2.30
C ARG A 82 -5.03 3.59 3.36
N PHE A 83 -4.79 4.18 4.53
CA PHE A 83 -3.89 3.60 5.53
C PHE A 83 -4.42 2.31 6.15
N ALA A 84 -5.75 2.15 6.24
CA ALA A 84 -6.37 0.92 6.74
C ALA A 84 -6.13 -0.26 5.77
N GLU A 85 -6.37 -0.04 4.47
CA GLU A 85 -6.14 -1.04 3.43
C GLU A 85 -4.65 -1.31 3.23
N ALA A 86 -3.80 -0.30 3.39
CA ALA A 86 -2.35 -0.44 3.37
C ALA A 86 -1.87 -1.38 4.50
N ALA A 87 -2.28 -1.12 5.73
CA ALA A 87 -1.92 -1.95 6.88
C ALA A 87 -2.40 -3.40 6.71
N ALA A 88 -3.64 -3.61 6.25
CA ALA A 88 -4.17 -4.95 6.00
C ALA A 88 -3.37 -5.71 4.93
N ALA A 89 -3.03 -5.05 3.82
CA ALA A 89 -2.24 -5.67 2.76
C ALA A 89 -0.80 -5.98 3.20
N LEU A 90 -0.16 -5.08 3.96
CA LEU A 90 1.19 -5.28 4.50
C LEU A 90 1.22 -6.37 5.58
N GLN A 91 0.17 -6.50 6.39
CA GLN A 91 0.02 -7.63 7.32
C GLN A 91 -0.04 -8.97 6.59
N ALA A 92 -0.80 -9.06 5.49
CA ALA A 92 -0.84 -10.27 4.67
C ALA A 92 0.54 -10.59 4.07
N ALA A 93 1.24 -9.58 3.53
CA ALA A 93 2.60 -9.74 3.03
C ALA A 93 3.55 -10.27 4.11
N GLN A 94 3.50 -9.69 5.33
CA GLN A 94 4.34 -10.07 6.46
C GLN A 94 4.08 -11.50 6.93
N ARG A 95 2.83 -11.97 6.89
CA ARG A 95 2.48 -13.36 7.24
C ARG A 95 3.03 -14.36 6.23
N LEU A 96 2.94 -14.03 4.95
CA LEU A 96 3.41 -14.90 3.86
C LEU A 96 4.94 -14.95 3.81
N ARG A 97 5.58 -13.79 3.93
CA ARG A 97 7.03 -13.67 3.94
C ARG A 97 7.46 -12.60 4.94
N PRO A 98 7.89 -12.99 6.15
CA PRO A 98 8.39 -12.05 7.13
C PRO A 98 9.69 -11.41 6.64
N GLU A 99 9.64 -10.12 6.26
CA GLU A 99 10.82 -9.38 5.84
C GLU A 99 10.91 -8.04 6.58
N PRO A 100 12.13 -7.57 6.92
CA PRO A 100 12.30 -6.30 7.63
C PRO A 100 11.70 -5.11 6.88
N GLU A 101 11.77 -5.12 5.55
CA GLU A 101 11.20 -4.07 4.69
C GLU A 101 9.68 -3.99 4.79
N VAL A 102 9.02 -5.16 4.81
CA VAL A 102 7.56 -5.27 4.93
C VAL A 102 7.12 -4.85 6.34
N LEU A 103 7.87 -5.26 7.36
CA LEU A 103 7.61 -4.85 8.75
C LEU A 103 7.73 -3.33 8.92
N ALA A 104 8.78 -2.72 8.37
CA ALA A 104 8.98 -1.27 8.43
C ALA A 104 7.83 -0.52 7.72
N ALA A 105 7.43 -0.99 6.54
CA ALA A 105 6.29 -0.42 5.81
C ALA A 105 4.98 -0.57 6.60
N LEU A 106 4.75 -1.73 7.24
CA LEU A 106 3.57 -1.99 8.05
C LEU A 106 3.49 -1.02 9.24
N SER A 107 4.59 -0.87 9.98
CA SER A 107 4.66 0.07 11.10
C SER A 107 4.36 1.51 10.65
N GLY A 108 4.93 1.94 9.52
CA GLY A 108 4.64 3.26 8.95
C GLY A 108 3.18 3.45 8.54
N ALA A 109 2.57 2.42 7.94
CA ALA A 109 1.14 2.44 7.59
C ALA A 109 0.23 2.49 8.83
N GLN A 110 0.57 1.74 9.90
CA GLN A 110 -0.16 1.75 11.16
C GLN A 110 -0.06 3.10 11.89
N GLN A 111 1.13 3.71 11.92
CA GLN A 111 1.31 5.04 12.48
C GLN A 111 0.48 6.08 11.70
N SER A 112 0.58 6.07 10.37
CA SER A 112 -0.18 7.01 9.52
C SER A 112 -1.69 6.84 9.69
N ARG A 113 -2.15 5.59 9.89
CA ARG A 113 -3.54 5.27 10.23
C ARG A 113 -3.92 5.87 11.58
N ALA A 114 -3.14 5.62 12.63
CA ALA A 114 -3.41 6.16 13.97
C ALA A 114 -3.43 7.69 14.00
N GLU A 115 -2.55 8.35 13.25
CA GLU A 115 -2.54 9.81 13.12
C GLU A 115 -3.76 10.33 12.36
N ALA A 116 -4.21 9.62 11.32
CA ALA A 116 -5.43 9.95 10.60
C ALA A 116 -6.69 9.78 11.48
N GLU A 117 -6.75 8.69 12.25
CA GLU A 117 -7.83 8.40 13.20
C GLU A 117 -7.83 9.41 14.37
N GLY A 118 -6.66 9.77 14.90
CA GLY A 118 -6.52 10.79 15.94
C GLY A 118 -6.99 12.18 15.47
N ARG A 119 -6.68 12.56 14.22
CA ARG A 119 -7.24 13.78 13.60
C ARG A 119 -8.77 13.73 13.49
N PHE A 120 -9.33 12.57 13.19
CA PHE A 120 -10.77 12.37 13.06
C PHE A 120 -11.49 12.44 14.42
N GLN A 121 -10.87 11.94 15.49
CA GLN A 121 -11.42 12.05 16.85
C GLN A 121 -11.53 13.51 17.31
N TRP A 122 -10.53 14.35 17.03
CA TRP A 122 -10.60 15.77 17.35
C TRP A 122 -11.73 16.48 16.60
N HIS A 123 -11.94 16.19 15.32
CA HIS A 123 -13.04 16.77 14.55
C HIS A 123 -14.40 16.49 15.22
N GLN A 124 -14.67 15.24 15.64
CA GLN A 124 -15.91 14.88 16.33
C GLN A 124 -16.07 15.58 17.69
N VAL A 125 -14.96 15.75 18.42
CA VAL A 125 -14.96 16.49 19.70
C VAL A 125 -15.29 17.98 19.47
N TYR A 126 -14.73 18.60 18.43
CA TYR A 126 -15.03 19.99 18.07
C TYR A 126 -16.45 20.18 17.51
N GLU A 127 -16.96 19.25 16.71
CA GLU A 127 -18.33 19.27 16.20
C GLU A 127 -19.34 19.18 17.34
N LYS A 128 -19.14 18.23 18.27
CA LYS A 128 -19.95 18.12 19.49
C LYS A 128 -19.85 19.36 20.39
N TYR A 129 -18.71 20.05 20.39
CA TYR A 129 -18.55 21.31 21.11
C TYR A 129 -19.44 22.42 20.54
N PHE A 130 -19.53 22.57 19.22
CA PHE A 130 -20.44 23.56 18.60
C PHE A 130 -21.92 23.24 18.84
N GLU A 131 -22.28 21.95 18.93
CA GLU A 131 -23.67 21.53 19.22
C GLU A 131 -24.06 21.69 20.69
N THR A 132 -23.14 21.43 21.63
CA THR A 132 -23.46 21.32 23.06
C THR A 132 -22.90 22.43 23.94
N GLY A 133 -22.02 23.28 23.40
CA GLY A 133 -21.39 24.39 24.13
C GLY A 133 -20.43 23.97 25.27
N SER A 134 -20.08 22.69 25.37
CA SER A 134 -19.30 22.14 26.48
C SER A 134 -18.34 21.04 26.02
N ILE A 135 -17.07 21.15 26.40
CA ILE A 135 -16.05 20.12 26.16
C ILE A 135 -16.11 19.14 27.33
N ALA A 136 -16.79 18.01 27.17
CA ALA A 136 -16.60 16.88 28.07
C ALA A 136 -15.22 16.28 27.79
N VAL A 137 -14.18 16.82 28.43
CA VAL A 137 -12.80 16.29 28.40
C VAL A 137 -12.80 14.93 29.10
N ALA A 138 -13.14 13.88 28.35
CA ALA A 138 -13.01 12.51 28.81
C ALA A 138 -11.63 11.97 28.40
N ALA A 139 -10.76 11.85 29.41
CA ALA A 139 -9.59 10.98 29.47
C ALA A 139 -8.31 11.38 28.70
N ALA A 140 -7.58 12.35 29.25
CA ALA A 140 -6.12 12.36 29.19
C ALA A 140 -5.54 12.93 30.51
N LYS A 141 -5.95 12.35 31.64
CA LYS A 141 -5.25 12.56 32.92
C LYS A 141 -4.20 11.46 33.09
N GLU A 142 -2.97 11.91 33.28
CA GLU A 142 -2.01 11.36 34.26
C GLU A 142 -1.49 9.93 34.02
N GLN A 143 -0.52 9.80 33.10
CA GLN A 143 0.58 8.84 33.24
C GLN A 143 1.94 9.57 33.20
N ARG A 144 2.09 10.55 34.09
CA ARG A 144 3.40 11.03 34.56
C ARG A 144 3.27 11.33 36.05
N GLN A 145 3.34 10.27 36.85
CA GLN A 145 3.97 10.35 38.17
C GLN A 145 5.37 9.78 38.03
#